data_AF-A0A3D5YHG9-F1
#
_entry.id   AF-A0A3D5YHG9-F1
#
_cell.length_a   1.000
_cell.length_b   1.000
_cell.length_c   1.000
_cell.angle_alpha   90.00
_cell.angle_beta   90.00
_cell.angle_gamma   90.00
#
_symmetry.space_group_name_H-M   'P 1'
#
loop_
_entity.id
_entity.type
_entity.pdbx_description
1 polymer ?
#
loop_
_entity_poly.entity_id
_entity_poly.type
_entity_poly.pdbx_seq_one_letter_code
_entity_poly.pdbx_strand_id
1 'polypeptide(L)' 'MVFLDNGASCQKPKVVIDGVSDFVAHDYANIHRGLYELSERSEKAYYDSKTAVARLLGCKASEIFYTYNSTYAINIIA' A
#
# COMPACT_ATOMS: atom_id res chain seq x y z
N MET A 1 27.52 -7.46 5.12
CA MET A 1 26.63 -7.10 6.26
C MET A 1 25.73 -8.29 6.56
N VAL A 2 25.56 -8.65 7.83
CA VAL A 2 24.59 -9.66 8.27
C VAL A 2 23.53 -8.95 9.10
N PHE A 3 22.29 -8.87 8.60
CA PHE A 3 21.21 -8.11 9.21
C PHE A 3 20.25 -9.05 9.95
N LEU A 4 20.21 -8.94 11.29
CA LEU A 4 19.42 -9.82 12.17
C LEU A 4 18.36 -9.08 12.99
N ASP A 5 18.01 -7.85 12.61
CA ASP A 5 17.04 -6.99 13.31
C ASP A 5 15.71 -6.83 12.54
N ASN A 6 15.23 -7.92 11.94
CA ASN A 6 13.99 -7.93 11.15
C ASN A 6 12.73 -7.65 11.99
N GLY A 7 12.79 -7.88 13.30
CA GLY A 7 11.68 -7.61 14.22
C GLY A 7 11.38 -6.12 14.36
N ALA A 8 12.38 -5.25 14.23
CA ALA A 8 12.21 -3.80 14.22
C ALA A 8 11.75 -3.30 12.84
N SER A 9 12.40 -3.75 11.75
CA SER A 9 11.96 -3.53 10.36
C SER A 9 12.71 -4.44 9.39
N CYS A 10 12.05 -4.87 8.32
CA CYS A 10 12.69 -5.68 7.27
C CYS A 10 13.34 -4.80 6.19
N GLN A 11 14.38 -5.33 5.54
CA GLN A 11 14.91 -4.80 4.28
C GLN A 11 13.87 -4.99 3.16
N LYS A 12 13.90 -4.11 2.15
CA LYS A 12 12.89 -4.08 1.08
C LYS A 12 13.48 -4.76 -0.16
N PRO A 13 12.83 -5.78 -0.74
CA PRO A 13 13.31 -6.39 -1.97
C PRO A 13 13.22 -5.39 -3.13
N LYS A 14 14.06 -5.56 -4.16
CA LYS A 14 14.13 -4.64 -5.31
C LYS A 14 12.76 -4.39 -5.96
N VAL A 15 11.93 -5.43 -6.10
CA VAL A 15 10.59 -5.32 -6.70
C VAL A 15 9.66 -4.33 -5.94
N VAL A 16 9.81 -4.22 -4.62
CA VAL A 16 9.02 -3.27 -3.81
C VAL A 16 9.55 -1.85 -4.03
N ILE A 17 10.87 -1.68 -4.09
CA ILE A 17 11.51 -0.38 -4.34
C ILE A 17 11.11 0.12 -5.73
N ASP A 18 11.29 -0.72 -6.76
CA ASP A 18 10.97 -0.39 -8.13
C ASP A 18 9.48 -0.05 -8.28
N GLY A 19 8.58 -0.83 -7.67
CA GLY A 19 7.14 -0.54 -7.72
C GLY A 19 6.74 0.80 -7.09
N VAL A 20 7.37 1.18 -5.97
CA VAL A 20 7.15 2.51 -5.36
C VAL A 20 7.75 3.61 -6.25
N SER A 21 8.97 3.42 -6.75
CA SER A 21 9.63 4.38 -7.63
C SER A 21 8.85 4.62 -8.92
N ASP A 22 8.37 3.55 -9.56
CA ASP A 22 7.59 3.61 -10.79
C ASP A 22 6.26 4.33 -10.57
N PHE A 23 5.56 4.01 -9.48
CA PHE A 23 4.31 4.70 -9.12
C PHE A 23 4.54 6.20 -8.90
N VAL A 24 5.56 6.56 -8.13
CA VAL A 24 5.87 7.97 -7.83
C VAL A 24 6.26 8.73 -9.10
N ALA A 25 7.01 8.10 -10.01
CA ALA A 25 7.50 8.73 -11.22
C ALA A 25 6.43 8.88 -12.32
N HIS A 26 5.48 7.95 -12.42
CA HIS A 26 4.59 7.86 -13.59
C HIS A 26 3.08 7.88 -13.29
N ASP A 27 2.67 7.56 -12.06
CA ASP A 27 1.26 7.34 -11.72
C ASP A 27 0.75 8.27 -10.62
N TYR A 28 1.64 8.95 -9.90
CA TYR A 28 1.31 9.71 -8.69
C TYR A 28 0.31 10.84 -8.94
N ALA A 29 -0.86 10.69 -8.33
CA ALA A 29 -1.88 11.71 -8.22
C ALA A 29 -2.73 11.47 -6.95
N ASN A 30 -3.46 12.49 -6.53
CA ASN A 30 -4.46 12.30 -5.48
C ASN A 30 -5.56 11.36 -6.00
N ILE A 31 -5.82 10.28 -5.27
CA ILE A 31 -6.98 9.41 -5.45
C ILE A 31 -8.27 10.19 -5.10
N HIS A 32 -9.42 9.76 -5.63
CA HIS A 32 -10.72 10.42 -5.45
C HIS A 32 -10.83 11.83 -6.08
N ARG A 33 -9.97 12.14 -7.05
CA ARG A 33 -10.02 13.38 -7.83
C ARG A 33 -10.20 13.14 -9.33
N GLY A 34 -10.87 12.04 -9.69
CA GLY A 34 -11.03 11.40 -11.02
C GLY A 34 -11.53 12.28 -12.18
N LEU A 35 -10.85 13.41 -12.41
CA LEU A 35 -11.07 14.37 -13.48
C LEU A 35 -9.97 14.26 -14.54
N TYR A 36 -8.96 13.41 -14.32
CA TYR A 36 -7.81 13.23 -15.21
C TYR A 36 -7.19 11.84 -15.04
N GLU A 37 -6.54 11.36 -16.11
CA GLU A 37 -6.02 9.99 -16.26
C GLU A 37 -5.09 9.54 -15.12
N LEU A 38 -4.18 10.40 -14.66
CA LEU A 38 -3.29 10.08 -13.55
C LEU A 38 -4.05 9.79 -12.25
N SER A 39 -5.14 10.51 -11.98
CA SER A 39 -5.97 10.26 -10.78
C SER A 39 -6.66 8.89 -10.86
N GLU A 40 -7.16 8.50 -12.04
CA GLU A 40 -7.76 7.18 -12.25
C GLU A 40 -6.74 6.05 -12.11
N ARG A 41 -5.53 6.22 -12.67
CA ARG A 41 -4.44 5.24 -12.54
C ARG A 41 -4.00 5.07 -11.09
N SER A 42 -3.84 6.18 -10.36
CA SER A 42 -3.54 6.17 -8.92
C SER A 42 -4.63 5.46 -8.10
N GLU A 43 -5.90 5.74 -8.40
CA GLU A 43 -7.02 5.12 -7.71
C GLU A 43 -7.12 3.63 -7.99
N LYS A 44 -6.89 3.21 -9.24
CA LYS A 44 -6.80 1.81 -9.61
C LYS A 44 -5.68 1.10 -8.86
N ALA A 45 -4.47 1.66 -8.82
CA ALA A 45 -3.34 1.08 -8.10
C ALA A 45 -3.66 0.90 -6.59
N TYR A 46 -4.34 1.88 -6.00
CA TYR A 46 -4.81 1.81 -4.61
C TYR A 46 -5.80 0.65 -4.39
N TYR A 47 -6.82 0.47 -5.24
CA TYR A 47 -7.78 -0.63 -5.08
C TYR A 47 -7.19 -2.01 -5.41
N ASP A 48 -6.29 -2.09 -6.38
CA ASP A 48 -5.56 -3.33 -6.70
C ASP A 48 -4.70 -3.77 -5.50
N SER A 49 -4.08 -2.81 -4.79
CA SER A 49 -3.32 -3.09 -3.57
C SER A 49 -4.21 -3.67 -2.45
N LYS A 50 -5.44 -3.16 -2.29
CA LYS A 50 -6.41 -3.72 -1.33
C LYS A 50 -6.80 -5.14 -1.69
N THR A 51 -7.00 -5.41 -2.97
CA THR A 51 -7.34 -6.76 -3.47
C THR A 51 -6.20 -7.76 -3.20
N ALA A 52 -4.94 -7.34 -3.38
CA ALA A 52 -3.78 -8.17 -3.07
C ALA A 52 -3.68 -8.50 -1.57
N VAL A 53 -3.87 -7.50 -0.70
CA VAL A 53 -3.88 -7.70 0.77
C VAL A 53 -5.04 -8.59 1.19
N ALA A 54 -6.23 -8.36 0.65
CA ALA A 54 -7.41 -9.17 0.95
C ALA A 54 -7.22 -10.65 0.57
N ARG A 55 -6.58 -10.92 -0.58
CA ARG A 55 -6.22 -12.29 -0.99
C ARG A 55 -5.24 -12.93 -0.01
N LEU A 56 -4.24 -12.18 0.46
CA LEU A 56 -3.27 -12.67 1.44
C LEU A 56 -3.93 -13.03 2.78
N LEU A 57 -4.90 -12.24 3.21
CA LEU A 57 -5.59 -12.39 4.51
C LEU A 57 -6.85 -13.28 4.43
N GLY A 58 -7.32 -13.65 3.24
CA GLY A 58 -8.53 -14.44 3.05
C GLY A 58 -9.84 -13.69 3.33
N CYS A 59 -9.88 -12.37 3.10
CA CYS A 59 -11.05 -11.52 3.31
C CYS A 59 -11.46 -10.77 2.03
N LYS A 60 -12.47 -9.89 2.11
CA LYS A 60 -12.90 -9.03 0.99
C LYS A 60 -12.09 -7.73 0.98
N ALA A 61 -11.82 -7.18 -0.21
CA ALA A 61 -11.14 -5.88 -0.33
C ALA A 61 -11.89 -4.74 0.39
N SER A 62 -13.22 -4.84 0.52
CA SER A 62 -14.06 -3.90 1.28
C SER A 62 -13.80 -3.92 2.80
N GLU A 63 -13.17 -4.97 3.31
CA GLU A 63 -12.82 -5.12 4.74
C GLU A 63 -11.41 -4.56 5.04
N ILE A 64 -10.69 -4.07 4.01
CA ILE A 64 -9.33 -3.53 4.16
C ILE A 64 -9.36 -2.00 4.30
N PHE A 65 -8.88 -1.54 5.44
CA PHE A 65 -8.64 -0.12 5.74
C PHE A 65 -7.14 0.11 5.97
N TYR A 66 -6.55 1.01 5.19
CA TYR A 66 -5.14 1.36 5.38
C TYR A 66 -4.98 2.40 6.49
N THR A 67 -3.99 2.16 7.33
CA THR A 67 -3.54 3.06 8.39
C THR A 67 -2.04 3.29 8.25
N TYR A 68 -1.49 4.27 8.96
CA TYR A 68 -0.05 4.54 8.87
C TYR A 68 0.80 3.46 9.57
N ASN A 69 0.27 2.80 10.60
CA ASN A 69 0.88 1.63 11.24
C ASN A 69 -0.14 0.80 12.05
N SER A 70 0.32 -0.34 12.58
CA SER A 70 -0.50 -1.25 13.39
C SER A 70 -0.97 -0.64 14.70
N THR A 71 -0.14 0.18 15.37
CA THR A 71 -0.52 0.85 16.62
C THR A 71 -1.73 1.77 16.42
N TYR A 72 -1.74 2.54 15.32
CA TYR A 72 -2.86 3.40 14.99
C TYR A 72 -4.11 2.61 14.62
N ALA A 73 -3.97 1.52 13.86
CA ALA A 73 -5.10 0.68 13.52
C ALA A 73 -5.84 0.17 14.76
N ILE A 74 -5.09 -0.25 15.78
CA ILE A 74 -5.65 -0.67 17.07
C ILE A 74 -6.34 0.51 17.77
N ASN A 75 -5.72 1.69 17.78
CA ASN A 75 -6.30 2.88 18.42
C ASN A 75 -7.58 3.39 17.76
N ILE A 76 -7.83 3.11 16.48
CA ILE A 76 -9.11 3.47 15.83
C ILE A 76 -10.28 2.65 16.40
N ILE A 77 -10.00 1.44 16.91
CA ILE A 77 -11.02 0.50 17.40
C ILE A 77 -11.23 0.63 18.92
N ALA A 78 -10.20 1.08 19.64
CA ALA A 78 -10.18 1.25 21.10
C ALA A 78 -11.10 2.39 21.57
#